data_AF-A0A813B4V1-F1
#
_entry.id   AF-A0A813B4V1-F1
#
_cell.length_a   1.000
_cell.length_b   1.000
_cell.length_c   1.000
_cell.angle_alpha   90.00
_cell.angle_beta   90.00
_cell.angle_gamma   90.00
#
_symmetry.space_group_name_H-M   'P 1'
#
loop_
_entity.id
_entity.type
_entity.pdbx_description
1 polymer ?
#
loop_
_entity_poly.entity_id
_entity_poly.type
_entity_poly.pdbx_seq_one_letter_code
_entity_poly.pdbx_strand_id
1 'polypeptide(L)'
;FERILESTEALKSVKKEDVAAFFEEYLAKGAPSRRKLSVRVLGTTADGKKSDDLGESDEMLTNVHELRDFHGRTESFPPLVPAEMPAIA
;
A
#
# COMPACT_ATOMS: atom_id res chain seq x y z
N PHE A 1 13.43 -3.64 21.63
CA PHE A 1 14.75 -3.30 21.02
C PHE A 1 15.28 -4.43 20.13
N GLU A 2 14.82 -5.67 20.31
CA GLU A 2 15.27 -6.85 19.54
C GLU A 2 14.79 -6.90 18.09
N ARG A 3 13.69 -6.20 17.76
CA ARG A 3 13.11 -6.13 16.42
C ARG A 3 14.13 -5.98 15.28
N ILE A 4 15.18 -5.18 15.47
CA ILE A 4 16.21 -4.93 14.45
C ILE A 4 17.00 -6.21 14.15
N LEU A 5 17.39 -6.95 15.19
CA LEU A 5 18.13 -8.21 15.05
C LEU A 5 17.25 -9.26 14.38
N GLU A 6 16.04 -9.48 14.90
CA GLU A 6 15.07 -10.44 14.37
C GLU A 6 14.73 -10.16 12.90
N SER A 7 14.48 -8.90 12.56
CA SER A 7 14.17 -8.50 11.18
C SER A 7 15.36 -8.70 10.25
N THR A 8 16.58 -8.51 10.75
CA THR A 8 17.81 -8.72 9.96
C THR A 8 18.05 -10.20 9.71
N GLU A 9 17.81 -11.06 10.69
CA GLU A 9 17.90 -12.51 10.54
C GLU A 9 16.84 -13.05 9.58
N ALA A 10 15.59 -12.59 9.72
CA ALA A 10 14.52 -12.91 8.78
C ALA A 10 14.82 -12.42 7.36
N LEU A 11 15.42 -11.23 7.20
CA LEU A 11 15.79 -10.72 5.88
C LEU A 11 16.87 -11.58 5.20
N LYS A 12 17.83 -12.11 5.97
CA LYS A 12 18.90 -12.98 5.42
C LYS A 12 18.38 -14.30 4.86
N SER A 13 17.21 -14.77 5.30
CA SER A 13 16.64 -16.03 4.82
C SER A 13 15.76 -15.87 3.57
N VAL A 14 15.44 -14.63 3.17
CA VAL A 14 14.64 -14.33 1.97
C VAL A 14 15.40 -14.70 0.71
N LYS A 15 14.75 -15.47 -0.17
CA LYS A 15 15.29 -15.86 -1.46
C LYS A 15 14.75 -14.97 -2.57
N LYS A 16 15.41 -15.02 -3.73
CA LYS A 16 14.99 -14.28 -4.92
C LYS A 16 13.58 -14.68 -5.36
N GLU A 17 13.26 -15.97 -5.26
CA GLU A 17 11.97 -16.52 -5.64
C GLU A 17 10.85 -15.96 -4.75
N ASP A 18 11.12 -15.76 -3.46
CA ASP A 18 10.17 -15.16 -2.51
C ASP A 18 9.87 -13.70 -2.88
N VAL A 19 10.90 -12.94 -3.29
CA VAL A 19 10.74 -11.55 -3.75
C VAL A 19 9.95 -11.48 -5.06
N ALA A 20 10.21 -12.42 -5.99
CA ALA A 20 9.47 -12.49 -7.25
C ALA A 20 7.99 -12.83 -7.00
N ALA A 21 7.71 -13.82 -6.15
CA ALA A 21 6.34 -14.17 -5.76
C ALA A 21 5.61 -12.98 -5.12
N PHE A 22 6.27 -12.28 -4.20
CA PHE A 22 5.72 -11.07 -3.58
C PHE A 22 5.40 -9.98 -4.62
N PHE A 23 6.29 -9.77 -5.60
CA PHE A 23 6.06 -8.80 -6.65
C PHE A 23 4.83 -9.14 -7.51
N GLU A 24 4.72 -10.39 -7.96
CA GLU A 24 3.60 -10.85 -8.79
C GLU A 24 2.26 -10.82 -8.04
N GLU A 25 2.26 -11.07 -6.73
CA GLU A 25 1.04 -11.09 -5.93
C GLU A 25 0.54 -9.69 -5.55
N TYR A 26 1.45 -8.75 -5.25
CA TYR A 26 1.09 -7.47 -4.62
C TYR A 26 1.41 -6.23 -5.46
N LEU A 27 2.36 -6.28 -6.40
CA LEU A 27 2.92 -5.07 -7.03
C LEU A 27 2.69 -4.99 -8.55
N ALA A 28 2.79 -6.13 -9.23
CA ALA A 28 2.72 -6.23 -10.69
C ALA A 28 1.41 -5.65 -11.26
N LYS A 29 1.42 -5.30 -12.55
CA LYS A 29 0.19 -4.86 -13.23
C LYS A 29 -0.76 -6.06 -13.32
N GLY A 30 -1.96 -5.92 -12.75
CA GLY A 30 -2.95 -7.00 -12.69
C GLY A 30 -2.73 -7.99 -11.54
N ALA A 31 -1.80 -7.69 -10.62
CA ALA A 31 -1.58 -8.52 -9.44
C ALA A 31 -2.88 -8.64 -8.59
N PRO A 32 -3.23 -9.85 -8.11
CA PRO A 32 -4.53 -10.12 -7.50
C PRO A 32 -4.74 -9.37 -6.18
N SER A 33 -3.66 -9.15 -5.43
CA SER A 33 -3.69 -8.45 -4.14
C SER A 33 -3.15 -7.02 -4.26
N ARG A 34 -3.12 -6.46 -5.48
CA ARG A 34 -2.59 -5.12 -5.72
C ARG A 34 -3.44 -4.04 -5.07
N ARG A 35 -2.82 -3.23 -4.23
CA ARG A 35 -3.45 -2.06 -3.59
C ARG A 35 -2.61 -0.83 -3.91
N LYS A 36 -3.14 0.07 -4.74
CA LYS A 36 -2.43 1.26 -5.22
C LYS A 36 -3.25 2.51 -4.95
N LEU A 37 -2.63 3.50 -4.32
CA LEU A 37 -3.16 4.86 -4.18
C LEU A 37 -2.20 5.82 -4.88
N SER A 38 -2.74 6.78 -5.63
CA SER A 38 -1.94 7.82 -6.29
C SER A 38 -2.57 9.19 -6.01
N VAL A 39 -1.76 10.10 -5.47
CA VAL A 39 -2.18 11.48 -5.15
C VAL A 39 -1.54 12.40 -6.17
N ARG A 40 -2.35 13.20 -6.85
CA ARG A 40 -1.88 14.22 -7.79
C ARG A 40 -2.15 15.60 -7.20
N VAL A 41 -1.08 16.38 -7.03
CA VAL A 41 -1.15 17.79 -6.63
C VAL A 41 -0.81 18.63 -7.84
N LEU A 42 -1.78 19.42 -8.32
CA LEU A 42 -1.62 20.27 -9.50
C LEU A 42 -1.09 21.65 -9.11
N GLY A 43 -0.19 22.20 -9.93
CA GLY A 43 0.24 23.60 -9.83
C GLY A 43 -0.81 24.57 -10.37
N THR A 44 -0.74 25.84 -9.99
CA THR A 44 -1.72 26.89 -10.35
C THR A 44 -1.85 27.16 -11.85
N THR A 45 -0.88 26.74 -12.67
CA THR A 45 -0.89 26.86 -14.14
C THR A 45 -1.39 25.61 -14.86
N ALA A 46 -1.73 24.55 -14.13
CA ALA A 46 -2.20 23.28 -14.68
C ALA A 46 -3.73 23.18 -14.80
N ASP A 47 -4.43 24.30 -14.65
CA ASP A 47 -5.88 24.41 -14.79
C ASP A 47 -6.30 23.84 -16.16
N GLY A 48 -7.06 22.74 -16.14
CA GLY A 48 -7.63 22.13 -17.35
C GLY A 48 -6.84 20.98 -17.99
N LYS A 49 -5.69 20.54 -17.46
CA LYS A 49 -5.09 19.27 -17.93
C LYS A 49 -5.88 18.06 -17.39
N LYS A 50 -6.99 17.75 -18.06
CA LYS A 50 -7.64 16.43 -17.97
C LYS A 50 -6.62 15.40 -18.42
N SER A 51 -6.30 14.44 -17.56
CA SER A 51 -5.47 13.31 -17.96
C SER A 51 -6.34 12.28 -18.64
N ASP A 52 -6.26 12.22 -19.97
CA ASP A 52 -6.90 11.23 -20.83
C ASP A 52 -6.27 9.83 -20.73
N ASP A 53 -5.61 9.50 -19.60
CA ASP A 53 -4.86 8.24 -19.48
C ASP A 53 -4.95 7.68 -18.04
N LEU A 54 -6.16 7.69 -17.48
CA LEU A 54 -6.50 6.78 -16.40
C LEU A 54 -6.67 5.42 -17.06
N GLY A 55 -5.66 4.55 -16.92
CA GLY A 55 -5.78 3.15 -17.35
C GLY A 55 -7.08 2.54 -16.81
N GLU A 56 -7.60 1.54 -17.54
CA GLU A 56 -8.98 1.00 -17.54
C GLU A 56 -9.71 0.70 -16.21
N SER A 57 -9.12 0.94 -15.02
CA SER A 57 -9.68 0.53 -13.73
C SER A 57 -9.66 1.56 -12.59
N ASP A 58 -9.04 2.74 -12.73
CA ASP A 58 -8.81 3.59 -11.55
C ASP A 58 -9.92 4.65 -11.38
N GLU A 59 -10.74 4.48 -10.34
CA GLU A 59 -11.66 5.53 -9.84
C GLU A 59 -10.84 6.74 -9.38
N MET A 60 -11.06 7.89 -10.02
CA MET A 60 -10.38 9.14 -9.66
C MET A 60 -11.24 9.91 -8.65
N LEU A 61 -10.76 9.99 -7.41
CA LEU A 61 -11.36 10.81 -6.36
C LEU A 61 -10.86 12.25 -6.50
N THR A 62 -11.76 13.18 -6.78
CA THR A 62 -11.48 14.57 -7.13
C THR A 62 -11.89 15.57 -6.06
N ASN A 63 -12.75 15.17 -5.11
CA ASN A 63 -13.24 16.05 -4.06
C ASN A 63 -13.38 15.35 -2.70
N VAL A 64 -13.64 16.14 -1.66
CA VAL A 64 -13.66 15.69 -0.26
C VAL A 64 -14.83 14.74 0.04
N HIS A 65 -15.96 14.87 -0.65
CA HIS A 65 -17.09 13.96 -0.45
C HIS A 65 -16.75 12.57 -0.96
N GLU A 66 -16.20 12.48 -2.18
CA GLU A 66 -15.72 11.24 -2.77
C GLU A 66 -14.66 10.54 -1.90
N LEU A 67 -13.75 11.31 -1.28
CA LEU A 67 -12.76 10.77 -0.34
C LEU A 67 -13.39 10.19 0.93
N ARG A 68 -14.42 10.86 1.49
CA ARG A 68 -15.12 10.37 2.69
C ARG A 68 -15.94 9.12 2.38
N ASP A 69 -16.61 9.10 1.23
CA ASP A 69 -17.39 7.96 0.79
C ASP A 69 -16.48 6.75 0.51
N PHE A 70 -15.32 6.97 -0.13
CA PHE A 70 -14.28 5.95 -0.30
C PHE A 70 -13.83 5.39 1.06
N HIS A 71 -13.49 6.25 2.02
CA HIS A 71 -13.08 5.81 3.35
C HIS A 71 -14.16 5.00 4.08
N GLY A 72 -15.44 5.35 3.93
CA GLY A 72 -16.56 4.65 4.58
C GLY A 72 -16.85 3.26 4.02
N ARG A 73 -16.46 2.98 2.77
CA ARG A 73 -16.71 1.68 2.10
C ARG A 73 -15.48 0.77 2.04
N THR A 74 -14.28 1.30 2.29
CA THR A 74 -13.05 0.52 2.29
C THR A 74 -12.81 -0.13 3.63
N GLU A 75 -12.19 -1.32 3.61
CA GLU A 75 -11.77 -1.99 4.83
C GLU A 75 -10.72 -1.18 5.61
N SER A 76 -10.83 -1.24 6.94
CA SER A 76 -9.80 -0.72 7.84
C SER A 76 -9.00 -1.90 8.38
N PHE A 77 -7.68 -1.82 8.31
CA PHE A 77 -6.82 -2.87 8.88
C PHE A 77 -6.92 -2.85 10.41
N PRO A 78 -6.94 -4.03 11.05
CA PRO A 78 -6.93 -4.11 12.49
C PRO A 78 -5.66 -3.46 13.06
N PRO A 79 -5.72 -2.91 14.29
CA PRO A 79 -4.53 -2.42 14.95
C PRO A 79 -3.53 -3.56 15.15
N LEU A 80 -2.24 -3.23 15.04
CA LEU A 80 -1.18 -4.19 15.31
C LEU A 80 -1.28 -4.68 16.76
N VAL A 81 -1.30 -5.99 16.95
CA VAL A 81 -1.18 -6.60 18.28
C VAL A 81 0.28 -6.46 18.73
N PRO A 82 0.58 -5.81 19.87
CA PRO A 82 1.93 -5.76 20.39
C PRO A 82 2.44 -7.18 20.65
N ALA A 83 3.65 -7.50 20.20
CA ALA A 83 4.30 -8.74 20.60
C ALA A 83 4.46 -8.75 22.12
N GLU A 84 3.96 -9.79 22.80
CA GLU A 84 4.24 -10.00 24.22
C GLU A 84 5.75 -10.14 24.40
N MET A 85 6.35 -9.26 25.21
CA MET A 85 7.76 -9.42 25.53
C MET A 85 7.92 -10.71 26.37
N PRO A 86 8.92 -11.55 26.09
CA PRO A 86 9.17 -12.72 26.91
C PRO A 86 9.39 -12.28 28.36
N ALA A 87 8.68 -12.93 29.30
CA ALA A 87 8.88 -12.68 30.72
C ALA A 87 10.33 -13.02 31.08
N ILE A 88 11.06 -12.04 31.60
CA ILE A 88 12.41 -12.25 32.11
C ILE A 88 12.26 -13.12 33.37
N ALA A 89 12.73 -14.35 33.30
CA ALA A 89 12.82 -15.29 34.42
C ALA A 89 14.07 -15.06 35.27
#